data_AF-A0A9K3KIH2-F1
#
_entry.id   AF-A0A9K3KIH2-F1
#
_cell.length_a   1.000
_cell.length_b   1.000
_cell.length_c   1.000
_cell.angle_alpha   90.00
_cell.angle_beta   90.00
_cell.angle_gamma   90.00
#
_symmetry.space_group_name_H-M   'P 1'
#
loop_
_entity.id
_entity.type
_entity.pdbx_description
1 polymer ?
#
loop_
_entity_poly.entity_id
_entity_poly.type
_entity_poly.pdbx_seq_one_letter_code
_entity_poly.pdbx_strand_id
1 'polypeptide(L)'
;MMQITTKTWAFLSALAVGIETRSSAFVSPRVASLSRWSQPSLQLSNDKNNDVPSNSLNFQRGLETLFSSDIKTADYSSTRKGQSKQEKTDLVKGGRTSLLLLSSTLAPVADFLDDNTNGWALSYADLRPESEQTAIGRSFLATNIAYAVVGLLLSSQGEMVLGFMTEVVSVASFCYHYTQLQQPYNRTDDATVKLALLVDYVLAVSSILIGLSYLVQDQTLPSPDVLASSGIGIGCLLACWVWEKGYPYIVFHSLWHFFSAATAYSIGISHAS
;
A
#
# COMPACT_ATOMS: atom_id res chain seq x y z
N MET A 1 29.91 3.48 -24.49
CA MET A 1 29.45 2.09 -24.28
C MET A 1 29.80 1.72 -22.85
N MET A 2 28.83 1.82 -21.94
CA MET A 2 29.04 1.77 -20.49
C MET A 2 29.13 0.31 -20.05
N GLN A 3 30.27 -0.11 -19.49
CA GLN A 3 30.42 -1.44 -18.93
C GLN A 3 29.63 -1.53 -17.63
N ILE A 4 28.41 -2.09 -17.71
CA ILE A 4 27.66 -2.53 -16.53
C ILE A 4 28.52 -3.60 -15.86
N THR A 5 29.10 -3.26 -14.71
CA THR A 5 30.04 -4.14 -14.02
C THR A 5 29.34 -5.39 -13.49
N THR A 6 30.06 -6.51 -13.47
CA THR A 6 29.61 -7.83 -12.99
C THR A 6 29.03 -7.83 -11.57
N LYS A 7 29.28 -6.79 -10.77
CA LYS A 7 28.74 -6.62 -9.42
C LYS A 7 27.25 -6.23 -9.40
N THR A 8 26.79 -5.47 -10.40
CA THR A 8 25.37 -5.09 -10.52
C THR A 8 24.52 -6.31 -10.91
N TRP A 9 25.06 -7.19 -11.75
CA TRP A 9 24.44 -8.48 -12.05
C TRP A 9 24.40 -9.39 -10.83
N ALA A 10 25.47 -9.46 -10.03
CA ALA A 10 25.48 -10.29 -8.82
C ALA A 10 24.42 -9.86 -7.78
N PHE A 11 24.15 -8.57 -7.64
CA PHE A 11 23.12 -8.05 -6.72
C PHE A 11 21.70 -8.34 -7.21
N LEU A 12 21.41 -8.12 -8.50
CA LEU A 12 20.11 -8.45 -9.10
C LEU A 12 19.87 -9.97 -9.16
N SER A 13 20.92 -10.75 -9.41
CA SER A 13 20.87 -12.21 -9.34
C SER A 13 20.71 -12.72 -7.91
N ALA A 14 21.24 -12.05 -6.88
CA ALA A 14 20.98 -12.43 -5.49
C ALA A 14 19.52 -12.15 -5.07
N LEU A 15 18.93 -11.07 -5.56
CA LEU A 15 17.50 -10.78 -5.43
C LEU A 15 16.62 -11.80 -6.16
N ALA A 16 16.99 -12.21 -7.37
CA ALA A 16 16.29 -13.24 -8.14
C ALA A 16 16.49 -14.67 -7.58
N VAL A 17 17.69 -15.02 -7.12
CA VAL A 17 18.02 -16.33 -6.54
C VAL A 17 17.39 -16.49 -5.16
N GLY A 18 17.21 -15.42 -4.40
CA GLY A 18 16.41 -15.44 -3.16
C GLY A 18 14.93 -15.78 -3.40
N ILE A 19 14.41 -15.46 -4.58
CA ILE A 19 13.05 -15.82 -5.03
C ILE A 19 13.01 -17.28 -5.51
N GLU A 20 14.03 -17.75 -6.22
CA GLU A 20 14.05 -19.09 -6.84
C GLU A 20 14.42 -20.22 -5.86
N THR A 21 15.30 -19.98 -4.90
CA THR A 21 15.81 -21.01 -3.96
C THR A 21 14.82 -21.42 -2.85
N ARG A 22 13.66 -20.77 -2.74
CA ARG A 22 12.62 -21.16 -1.77
C ARG A 22 11.46 -21.99 -2.34
N SER A 23 11.34 -22.12 -3.66
CA SER A 23 10.30 -22.96 -4.28
C SER A 23 10.39 -24.45 -3.92
N SER A 24 11.55 -24.91 -3.41
CA SER A 24 11.81 -26.33 -3.11
C SER A 24 12.16 -26.65 -1.65
N ALA A 25 12.26 -25.65 -0.75
CA ALA A 25 12.85 -25.87 0.58
C ALA A 25 12.04 -25.38 1.80
N PHE A 26 10.79 -24.93 1.65
CA PHE A 26 9.97 -24.56 2.81
C PHE A 26 8.55 -25.14 2.73
N VAL A 27 8.43 -26.40 3.13
CA VAL A 27 7.16 -26.92 3.64
C VAL A 27 6.82 -26.10 4.88
N SER A 28 5.78 -25.28 4.78
CA SER A 28 5.20 -24.56 5.91
C SER A 28 5.06 -25.51 7.10
N PRO A 29 5.69 -25.23 8.27
CA PRO A 29 5.32 -25.95 9.47
C PRO A 29 3.90 -25.51 9.80
N ARG A 30 2.92 -26.37 9.48
CA ARG A 30 1.61 -26.36 10.14
C ARG A 30 1.89 -26.28 11.63
N VAL A 31 1.65 -25.10 12.21
CA VAL A 31 1.69 -24.89 13.65
C VAL A 31 0.69 -25.86 14.24
N ALA A 32 1.23 -26.90 14.88
CA ALA A 32 0.48 -27.87 15.63
C ALA A 32 -0.33 -27.16 16.71
N SER A 33 -1.60 -27.52 16.79
CA SER A 33 -2.57 -27.09 17.77
C SER A 33 -2.14 -27.43 19.21
N LEU A 34 -1.69 -26.44 19.98
CA LEU A 34 -1.68 -26.42 21.45
C LEU A 34 -1.73 -24.91 21.83
N SER A 35 -2.68 -24.36 22.56
CA SER A 35 -3.34 -24.87 23.75
C SER A 35 -4.64 -24.11 24.03
N ARG A 36 -5.58 -24.87 24.57
CA ARG A 36 -6.88 -24.53 25.15
C ARG A 36 -6.78 -23.37 26.16
N TRP A 37 -7.21 -22.17 25.76
CA TRP A 37 -7.70 -21.15 26.70
C TRP A 37 -9.22 -21.23 26.74
N SER A 38 -9.75 -21.73 27.86
CA SER A 38 -11.16 -21.77 28.18
C SER A 38 -11.72 -20.35 28.36
N GLN A 39 -12.64 -19.95 27.49
CA GLN A 39 -13.52 -18.80 27.71
C GLN A 39 -14.82 -19.27 28.37
N PRO A 40 -15.37 -18.58 29.38
CA PRO A 40 -16.65 -18.92 29.97
C PRO A 40 -17.79 -18.65 28.99
N SER A 41 -18.73 -19.61 28.89
CA SER A 41 -19.96 -19.47 28.13
C SER A 41 -20.90 -18.45 28.78
N LEU A 42 -20.86 -17.20 28.31
CA LEU A 42 -21.94 -16.24 28.52
C LEU A 42 -23.00 -16.48 27.44
N GLN A 43 -24.10 -17.09 27.84
CA GLN A 43 -25.35 -17.08 27.08
C GLN A 43 -25.83 -15.63 26.98
N LEU A 44 -25.88 -15.09 25.76
CA LEU A 44 -26.59 -13.84 25.47
C LEU A 44 -27.74 -14.13 24.51
N SER A 45 -28.92 -13.71 24.96
CA SER A 45 -30.21 -13.90 24.36
C SER A 45 -30.31 -13.24 22.98
N ASN A 46 -31.08 -13.89 22.11
CA ASN A 46 -31.67 -13.29 20.93
C ASN A 46 -32.32 -11.96 21.27
N ASP A 47 -31.81 -10.87 20.69
CA ASP A 47 -32.61 -9.67 20.49
C ASP A 47 -32.49 -9.18 19.05
N LYS A 48 -33.67 -8.89 18.52
CA LYS A 48 -33.97 -8.51 17.14
C LYS A 48 -33.57 -7.06 16.88
N ASN A 49 -33.36 -6.76 15.60
CA ASN A 49 -33.35 -5.43 14.98
C ASN A 49 -32.27 -4.46 15.44
N ASN A 50 -31.27 -4.23 14.57
CA ASN A 50 -30.63 -2.93 14.48
C ASN A 50 -30.28 -2.62 13.02
N ASP A 51 -30.93 -1.58 12.51
CA ASP A 51 -30.64 -0.95 11.23
C ASP A 51 -29.20 -0.44 11.19
N VAL A 52 -28.46 -0.82 10.15
CA VAL A 52 -27.09 -0.35 9.92
C VAL A 52 -27.13 1.09 9.42
N PRO A 53 -26.48 2.07 10.08
CA PRO A 53 -26.50 3.46 9.64
C PRO A 53 -25.65 3.66 8.38
N SER A 54 -26.23 4.38 7.43
CA SER A 54 -25.76 4.69 6.06
C SER A 54 -24.53 5.61 5.95
N ASN A 55 -23.54 5.48 6.84
CA ASN A 55 -22.40 6.40 6.93
C ASN A 55 -21.25 6.11 5.94
N SER A 56 -21.25 4.95 5.26
CA SER A 56 -20.26 4.62 4.21
C SER A 56 -20.36 5.51 2.96
N LEU A 57 -21.51 6.19 2.75
CA LEU A 57 -21.76 7.07 1.61
C LEU A 57 -21.09 8.45 1.70
N ASN A 58 -20.66 8.88 2.88
CA ASN A 58 -20.10 10.23 3.07
C ASN A 58 -18.57 10.27 2.87
N PHE A 59 -17.86 9.17 3.08
CA PHE A 59 -16.40 9.11 2.93
C PHE A 59 -15.96 8.83 1.48
N GLN A 60 -16.74 8.05 0.71
CA GLN A 60 -16.52 7.87 -0.74
C GLN A 60 -16.58 9.22 -1.48
N ARG A 61 -17.40 10.15 -0.97
CA ARG A 61 -17.47 11.55 -1.43
C ARG A 61 -16.19 12.36 -1.15
N GLY A 62 -15.43 12.03 -0.11
CA GLY A 62 -14.18 12.71 0.24
C GLY A 62 -13.03 12.41 -0.73
N LEU A 63 -12.92 11.16 -1.18
CA LEU A 63 -11.94 10.76 -2.22
C LEU A 63 -12.24 11.43 -3.57
N GLU A 64 -13.52 11.57 -3.95
CA GLU A 64 -13.90 12.33 -5.16
C GLU A 64 -13.56 13.83 -5.06
N THR A 65 -13.49 14.39 -3.85
CA THR A 65 -13.15 15.81 -3.65
C THR A 65 -11.64 16.05 -3.75
N LEU A 66 -10.81 15.06 -3.34
CA LEU A 66 -9.34 15.12 -3.40
C LEU A 66 -8.78 15.03 -4.84
N PHE A 67 -9.53 14.46 -5.78
CA PHE A 67 -9.18 14.45 -7.21
C PHE A 67 -9.86 15.57 -8.01
N SER A 68 -10.38 16.61 -7.34
CA SER A 68 -11.18 17.68 -7.96
C SER A 68 -10.73 19.11 -7.59
N SER A 69 -9.43 19.34 -7.39
CA SER A 69 -8.84 20.70 -7.32
C SER A 69 -8.09 20.99 -8.62
N ASP A 70 -8.29 22.06 -9.41
CA ASP A 70 -9.09 23.29 -9.33
C ASP A 70 -9.36 23.77 -10.78
N ILE A 71 -10.58 24.19 -11.11
CA ILE A 71 -10.78 25.27 -12.09
C ILE A 71 -11.59 26.36 -11.40
N LYS A 72 -10.88 27.37 -10.88
CA LYS A 72 -11.48 28.64 -10.48
C LYS A 72 -12.01 29.33 -11.73
N THR A 73 -13.32 29.29 -11.94
CA THR A 73 -14.00 30.28 -12.79
C THR A 73 -14.57 31.35 -11.87
N ALA A 74 -14.19 32.59 -12.18
CA ALA A 74 -14.57 33.79 -11.47
C ALA A 74 -16.09 34.02 -11.47
N ASP A 75 -16.53 34.77 -10.46
CA ASP A 75 -17.88 35.26 -10.18
C ASP A 75 -18.83 35.36 -11.39
N TYR A 76 -19.91 34.59 -11.36
CA TYR A 76 -21.15 34.97 -12.02
C TYR A 76 -22.36 34.56 -11.16
N SER A 77 -22.81 35.50 -10.34
CA SER A 77 -24.09 35.42 -9.63
C SER A 77 -25.25 35.50 -10.64
N SER A 78 -25.89 34.37 -10.95
CA SER A 78 -27.25 34.37 -11.49
C SER A 78 -27.87 32.97 -11.49
N THR A 79 -28.80 32.75 -10.56
CA THR A 79 -30.09 32.06 -10.78
C THR A 79 -30.06 30.68 -11.46
N ARG A 80 -29.86 29.60 -10.69
CA ARG A 80 -30.37 28.26 -11.08
C ARG A 80 -30.51 27.29 -9.89
N LYS A 81 -31.62 27.40 -9.14
CA LYS A 81 -32.14 26.29 -8.33
C LYS A 81 -32.73 25.26 -9.28
N GLY A 82 -31.98 24.21 -9.63
CA GLY A 82 -32.57 23.11 -10.41
C GLY A 82 -31.65 22.00 -10.95
N GLN A 83 -30.32 22.16 -11.01
CA GLN A 83 -29.45 21.18 -11.70
C GLN A 83 -28.47 20.39 -10.81
N SER A 84 -28.41 20.64 -9.49
CA SER A 84 -27.37 20.09 -8.61
C SER A 84 -27.44 18.57 -8.33
N LYS A 85 -28.50 17.86 -8.74
CA LYS A 85 -28.68 16.43 -8.39
C LYS A 85 -28.21 15.46 -9.48
N GLN A 86 -28.18 15.88 -10.73
CA GLN A 86 -27.89 14.99 -11.87
C GLN A 86 -26.39 14.93 -12.20
N GLU A 87 -25.69 16.05 -12.06
CA GLU A 87 -24.23 16.14 -12.26
C GLU A 87 -23.44 15.33 -11.21
N LYS A 88 -23.94 15.24 -9.96
CA LYS A 88 -23.34 14.40 -8.91
C LYS A 88 -23.49 12.89 -9.17
N THR A 89 -24.53 12.45 -9.86
CA THR A 89 -24.71 11.03 -10.20
C THR A 89 -23.82 10.57 -11.35
N ASP A 90 -23.43 11.47 -12.24
CA ASP A 90 -22.62 11.13 -13.42
C ASP A 90 -21.12 11.06 -13.09
N LEU A 91 -20.63 11.92 -12.19
CA LEU A 91 -19.25 11.84 -11.66
C LEU A 91 -18.99 10.57 -10.84
N VAL A 92 -19.94 10.19 -9.96
CA VAL A 92 -19.88 8.95 -9.16
C VAL A 92 -19.95 7.70 -10.05
N LYS A 93 -20.69 7.76 -11.17
CA LYS A 93 -20.68 6.69 -12.18
C LYS A 93 -19.35 6.60 -12.91
N GLY A 94 -18.75 7.73 -13.27
CA GLY A 94 -17.44 7.81 -13.95
C GLY A 94 -16.30 7.17 -13.15
N GLY A 95 -16.21 7.47 -11.85
CA GLY A 95 -15.19 6.88 -10.96
C GLY A 95 -15.34 5.36 -10.81
N ARG A 96 -16.57 4.86 -10.74
CA ARG A 96 -16.86 3.42 -10.69
C ARG A 96 -16.51 2.70 -11.99
N THR A 97 -16.75 3.32 -13.15
CA THR A 97 -16.37 2.72 -14.44
C THR A 97 -14.86 2.62 -14.62
N SER A 98 -14.08 3.60 -14.14
CA SER A 98 -12.62 3.56 -14.24
C SER A 98 -12.00 2.46 -13.38
N LEU A 99 -12.49 2.28 -12.15
CA LEU A 99 -12.06 1.17 -11.27
C LEU A 99 -12.45 -0.19 -11.84
N LEU A 100 -13.65 -0.31 -12.42
CA LEU A 100 -14.09 -1.54 -13.08
C LEU A 100 -13.22 -1.86 -14.29
N LEU A 101 -12.87 -0.86 -15.12
CA LEU A 101 -11.96 -1.02 -16.24
C LEU A 101 -10.57 -1.46 -15.81
N LEU A 102 -10.00 -0.82 -14.77
CA LEU A 102 -8.70 -1.21 -14.23
C LEU A 102 -8.75 -2.65 -13.69
N SER A 103 -9.80 -3.00 -12.95
CA SER A 103 -9.97 -4.35 -12.42
C SER A 103 -10.06 -5.41 -13.52
N SER A 104 -10.80 -5.13 -14.60
CA SER A 104 -10.88 -6.05 -15.73
C SER A 104 -9.57 -6.17 -16.51
N THR A 105 -8.72 -5.14 -16.50
CA THR A 105 -7.45 -5.13 -17.24
C THR A 105 -6.33 -5.82 -16.46
N LEU A 106 -6.33 -5.67 -15.13
CA LEU A 106 -5.29 -6.20 -14.25
C LEU A 106 -5.63 -7.57 -13.66
N ALA A 107 -6.90 -8.00 -13.70
CA ALA A 107 -7.31 -9.33 -13.25
C ALA A 107 -6.49 -10.47 -13.89
N PRO A 108 -6.20 -10.50 -15.20
CA PRO A 108 -5.39 -11.57 -15.79
C PRO A 108 -3.98 -11.65 -15.22
N VAL A 109 -3.39 -10.50 -14.84
CA VAL A 109 -2.05 -10.46 -14.20
C VAL A 109 -2.13 -10.96 -12.77
N ALA A 110 -3.19 -10.58 -12.04
CA ALA A 110 -3.41 -11.05 -10.69
C ALA A 110 -3.62 -12.57 -10.64
N ASP A 111 -4.48 -13.10 -11.51
CA ASP A 111 -4.75 -14.54 -11.63
C ASP A 111 -3.48 -15.30 -12.03
N PHE A 112 -2.72 -14.78 -12.99
CA PHE A 112 -1.43 -15.37 -13.39
C PHE A 112 -0.44 -15.43 -12.22
N LEU A 113 -0.31 -14.36 -11.44
CA LEU A 113 0.59 -14.32 -10.29
C LEU A 113 0.12 -15.27 -9.19
N ASP A 114 -1.17 -15.31 -8.89
CA ASP A 114 -1.73 -16.24 -7.91
C ASP A 114 -1.51 -17.70 -8.34
N ASP A 115 -1.78 -18.05 -9.60
CA ASP A 115 -1.59 -19.41 -10.12
C ASP A 115 -0.11 -19.85 -10.05
N ASN A 116 0.83 -18.96 -10.40
CA ASN A 116 2.26 -19.30 -10.41
C ASN A 116 2.89 -19.30 -9.02
N THR A 117 2.27 -18.64 -8.04
CA THR A 117 2.80 -18.56 -6.68
C THR A 117 1.98 -19.35 -5.67
N ASN A 118 1.01 -20.15 -6.14
CA ASN A 118 0.04 -20.88 -5.29
C ASN A 118 -0.71 -19.94 -4.31
N GLY A 119 -1.13 -18.78 -4.81
CA GLY A 119 -1.87 -17.74 -4.08
C GLY A 119 -1.02 -16.92 -3.11
N TRP A 120 0.30 -17.06 -3.17
CA TRP A 120 1.21 -16.39 -2.24
C TRP A 120 1.50 -14.93 -2.62
N ALA A 121 1.63 -14.63 -3.92
CA ALA A 121 2.04 -13.31 -4.39
C ALA A 121 1.09 -12.20 -3.94
N LEU A 122 -0.22 -12.46 -3.97
CA LEU A 122 -1.24 -11.51 -3.56
C LEU A 122 -1.90 -11.89 -2.23
N SER A 123 -1.25 -12.74 -1.43
CA SER A 123 -1.62 -12.96 -0.05
C SER A 123 -1.37 -11.69 0.76
N TYR A 124 -2.35 -11.31 1.58
CA TYR A 124 -2.24 -10.15 2.47
C TYR A 124 -2.55 -10.53 3.91
N ALA A 125 -1.99 -9.75 4.83
CA ALA A 125 -2.12 -9.98 6.26
C ALA A 125 -3.55 -9.75 6.77
N ASP A 126 -3.91 -10.50 7.80
CA ASP A 126 -5.18 -10.37 8.50
C ASP A 126 -5.05 -9.39 9.67
N LEU A 127 -5.66 -8.20 9.54
CA LEU A 127 -5.53 -7.12 10.52
C LEU A 127 -6.57 -7.15 11.64
N ARG A 128 -7.46 -8.14 11.65
CA ARG A 128 -8.55 -8.22 12.64
C ARG A 128 -7.99 -8.33 14.07
N PRO A 129 -8.69 -7.71 15.05
CA PRO A 129 -10.01 -7.09 14.96
C PRO A 129 -10.00 -5.62 14.47
N GLU A 130 -8.87 -5.09 14.02
CA GLU A 130 -8.76 -3.69 13.63
C GLU A 130 -9.47 -3.40 12.31
N SER A 131 -10.00 -2.18 12.19
CA SER A 131 -10.69 -1.68 10.99
C SER A 131 -10.32 -0.22 10.73
N GLU A 132 -10.79 0.35 9.62
CA GLU A 132 -10.55 1.76 9.28
C GLU A 132 -11.21 2.73 10.27
N GLN A 133 -12.11 2.23 11.13
CA GLN A 133 -12.75 3.00 12.19
C GLN A 133 -12.04 2.93 13.53
N THR A 134 -11.20 1.92 13.78
CA THR A 134 -10.48 1.80 15.05
C THR A 134 -9.32 2.80 15.12
N ALA A 135 -8.94 3.19 16.34
CA ALA A 135 -7.80 4.11 16.52
C ALA A 135 -6.50 3.50 15.97
N ILE A 136 -6.31 2.18 16.12
CA ILE A 136 -5.14 1.46 15.62
C ILE A 136 -5.16 1.44 14.09
N GLY A 137 -6.28 1.10 13.45
CA GLY A 137 -6.38 1.11 11.99
C GLY A 137 -6.18 2.50 11.39
N ARG A 138 -6.72 3.56 12.01
CA ARG A 138 -6.47 4.95 11.59
C ARG A 138 -5.00 5.35 11.75
N SER A 139 -4.37 4.93 12.84
CA SER A 139 -2.94 5.20 13.07
C SER A 139 -2.07 4.46 12.05
N PHE A 140 -2.43 3.22 11.72
CA PHE A 140 -1.79 2.44 10.67
C PHE A 140 -1.88 3.15 9.31
N LEU A 141 -3.10 3.57 8.92
CA LEU A 141 -3.30 4.32 7.68
C LEU A 141 -2.50 5.63 7.65
N ALA A 142 -2.45 6.35 8.78
CA ALA A 142 -1.72 7.61 8.89
C ALA A 142 -0.21 7.46 8.67
N THR A 143 0.37 6.27 8.80
CA THR A 143 1.80 6.06 8.53
C THR A 143 2.18 6.31 7.06
N ASN A 144 1.23 6.20 6.14
CA ASN A 144 1.42 6.56 4.72
C ASN A 144 1.72 8.05 4.52
N ILE A 145 1.38 8.91 5.47
CA ILE A 145 1.72 10.34 5.45
C ILE A 145 3.24 10.53 5.38
N ALA A 146 4.05 9.58 5.91
CA ALA A 146 5.50 9.63 5.79
C ALA A 146 5.96 9.73 4.32
N TYR A 147 5.36 8.91 3.43
CA TYR A 147 5.65 8.97 2.00
C TYR A 147 5.21 10.30 1.37
N ALA A 148 4.00 10.79 1.69
CA ALA A 148 3.52 12.06 1.16
C ALA A 148 4.42 13.23 1.56
N VAL A 149 4.82 13.29 2.84
CA VAL A 149 5.74 14.32 3.35
C VAL A 149 7.09 14.24 2.66
N VAL A 150 7.69 13.05 2.55
CA VAL A 150 8.97 12.88 1.87
C VAL A 150 8.88 13.26 0.39
N GLY A 151 7.81 12.83 -0.30
CA GLY A 151 7.62 13.15 -1.71
C GLY A 151 7.50 14.65 -1.98
N LEU A 152 6.76 15.36 -1.12
CA LEU A 152 6.67 16.83 -1.17
C LEU A 152 8.00 17.50 -0.85
N LEU A 153 8.74 17.02 0.15
CA LEU A 153 10.05 17.57 0.50
C LEU A 153 11.05 17.41 -0.64
N LEU A 154 11.17 16.21 -1.21
CA LEU A 154 12.03 15.93 -2.37
C LEU A 154 11.67 16.83 -3.56
N SER A 155 10.38 16.91 -3.90
CA SER A 155 9.92 17.78 -4.99
C SER A 155 10.26 19.25 -4.73
N SER A 156 10.13 19.73 -3.48
CA SER A 156 10.48 21.10 -3.11
C SER A 156 11.99 21.40 -3.20
N GLN A 157 12.82 20.35 -3.15
CA GLN A 157 14.28 20.41 -3.25
C GLN A 157 14.78 20.18 -4.68
N GLY A 158 13.87 20.04 -5.65
CA GLY A 158 14.19 19.85 -7.07
C GLY A 158 14.16 18.40 -7.54
N GLU A 159 13.99 17.43 -6.63
CA GLU A 159 13.89 16.00 -6.95
C GLU A 159 12.48 15.58 -7.34
N MET A 160 12.09 15.98 -8.56
CA MET A 160 10.73 15.82 -9.05
C MET A 160 10.35 14.36 -9.31
N VAL A 161 11.26 13.53 -9.84
CA VAL A 161 10.92 12.17 -10.29
C VAL A 161 10.69 11.24 -9.11
N LEU A 162 11.68 11.13 -8.21
CA LEU A 162 11.54 10.30 -7.01
C LEU A 162 10.53 10.90 -6.03
N GLY A 163 10.46 12.24 -5.92
CA GLY A 163 9.47 12.94 -5.11
C GLY A 163 8.03 12.59 -5.54
N PHE A 164 7.71 12.78 -6.81
CA PHE A 164 6.39 12.45 -7.36
C PHE A 164 6.05 10.96 -7.21
N MET A 165 6.99 10.06 -7.52
CA MET A 165 6.72 8.62 -7.36
C MET A 165 6.48 8.23 -5.91
N THR A 166 7.15 8.87 -4.95
CA THR A 166 6.93 8.64 -3.52
C THR A 166 5.52 9.07 -3.09
N GLU A 167 5.00 10.18 -3.63
CA GLU A 167 3.61 10.60 -3.38
C GLU A 167 2.60 9.61 -3.98
N VAL A 168 2.85 9.13 -5.21
CA VAL A 168 1.98 8.14 -5.86
C VAL A 168 1.96 6.82 -5.07
N VAL A 169 3.12 6.38 -4.55
CA VAL A 169 3.22 5.23 -3.64
C VAL A 169 2.42 5.47 -2.36
N SER A 170 2.46 6.67 -1.77
CA SER A 170 1.66 7.02 -0.60
C SER A 170 0.16 6.77 -0.82
N VAL A 171 -0.36 7.22 -1.96
CA VAL A 171 -1.78 7.07 -2.31
C VAL A 171 -2.13 5.61 -2.56
N ALA A 172 -1.29 4.88 -3.31
CA ALA A 172 -1.54 3.48 -3.61
C ALA A 172 -1.50 2.59 -2.36
N SER A 173 -0.48 2.76 -1.52
CA SER A 173 -0.33 2.03 -0.26
C SER A 173 -1.46 2.36 0.71
N PHE A 174 -1.87 3.63 0.82
CA PHE A 174 -3.06 4.01 1.58
C PHE A 174 -4.32 3.30 1.06
N CYS A 175 -4.55 3.30 -0.25
CA CYS A 175 -5.72 2.64 -0.85
C CYS A 175 -5.73 1.13 -0.54
N TYR A 176 -4.58 0.46 -0.70
CA TYR A 176 -4.43 -0.95 -0.36
C TYR A 176 -4.78 -1.20 1.11
N HIS A 177 -4.10 -0.54 2.06
CA HIS A 177 -4.34 -0.77 3.48
C HIS A 177 -5.75 -0.37 3.93
N TYR A 178 -6.33 0.66 3.30
CA TYR A 178 -7.72 1.04 3.56
C TYR A 178 -8.67 -0.08 3.15
N THR A 179 -8.52 -0.65 1.95
CA THR A 179 -9.34 -1.79 1.51
C THR A 179 -9.07 -3.07 2.30
N GLN A 180 -7.83 -3.26 2.78
CA GLN A 180 -7.42 -4.36 3.66
C GLN A 180 -8.14 -4.27 5.02
N LEU A 181 -8.21 -3.09 5.62
CA LEU A 181 -8.90 -2.86 6.90
C LEU A 181 -10.43 -2.98 6.80
N GLN A 182 -11.01 -2.80 5.61
CA GLN A 182 -12.44 -2.97 5.38
C GLN A 182 -12.89 -4.44 5.28
N GLN A 183 -11.96 -5.40 5.30
CA GLN A 183 -12.30 -6.80 5.07
C GLN A 183 -13.17 -7.38 6.21
N PRO A 184 -14.32 -7.99 5.89
CA PRO A 184 -15.16 -8.63 6.89
C PRO A 184 -14.49 -9.90 7.45
N TYR A 185 -14.97 -10.36 8.61
CA TYR A 185 -14.46 -11.57 9.26
C TYR A 185 -14.43 -12.78 8.30
N ASN A 186 -13.28 -13.45 8.25
CA ASN A 186 -12.98 -14.68 7.50
C ASN A 186 -12.98 -14.54 5.97
N ARG A 187 -12.84 -13.31 5.44
CA ARG A 187 -12.64 -13.07 4.01
C ARG A 187 -11.25 -12.47 3.76
N THR A 188 -10.30 -13.32 3.39
CA THR A 188 -8.93 -12.92 3.01
C THR A 188 -8.67 -13.07 1.51
N ASP A 189 -9.74 -13.22 0.71
CA ASP A 189 -9.67 -13.53 -0.71
C ASP A 189 -10.52 -12.56 -1.55
N ASP A 190 -10.64 -11.32 -1.09
CA ASP A 190 -11.32 -10.28 -1.85
C ASP A 190 -10.44 -9.76 -3.00
N ALA A 191 -10.92 -9.93 -4.23
CA ALA A 191 -10.24 -9.50 -5.45
C ALA A 191 -9.91 -8.00 -5.46
N THR A 192 -10.70 -7.18 -4.78
CA THR A 192 -10.46 -5.72 -4.68
C THR A 192 -9.18 -5.44 -3.91
N VAL A 193 -8.93 -6.15 -2.81
CA VAL A 193 -7.72 -5.98 -1.99
C VAL A 193 -6.51 -6.49 -2.73
N LYS A 194 -6.63 -7.65 -3.39
CA LYS A 194 -5.56 -8.23 -4.22
C LYS A 194 -5.15 -7.29 -5.36
N LEU A 195 -6.12 -6.67 -6.02
CA LEU A 195 -5.86 -5.68 -7.06
C LEU A 195 -5.17 -4.44 -6.49
N ALA A 196 -5.65 -3.92 -5.36
CA ALA A 196 -5.04 -2.76 -4.71
C ALA A 196 -3.60 -3.06 -4.28
N LEU A 197 -3.35 -4.27 -3.74
CA LEU A 197 -2.03 -4.77 -3.40
C LEU A 197 -1.10 -4.87 -4.61
N LEU A 198 -1.59 -5.40 -5.73
CA LEU A 198 -0.81 -5.49 -6.97
C LEU A 198 -0.38 -4.10 -7.46
N VAL A 199 -1.30 -3.13 -7.44
CA VAL A 199 -0.99 -1.74 -7.82
C VAL A 199 0.04 -1.13 -6.87
N ASP A 200 -0.12 -1.32 -5.56
CA ASP A 200 0.83 -0.87 -4.55
C ASP A 200 2.23 -1.47 -4.79
N TYR A 201 2.33 -2.78 -5.02
CA TYR A 201 3.59 -3.46 -5.32
C TYR A 201 4.27 -2.94 -6.57
N VAL A 202 3.53 -2.75 -7.67
CA VAL A 202 4.09 -2.21 -8.92
C VAL A 202 4.70 -0.82 -8.69
N LEU A 203 4.01 0.05 -7.96
CA LEU A 203 4.47 1.40 -7.69
C LEU A 203 5.63 1.43 -6.70
N ALA A 204 5.57 0.63 -5.63
CA ALA A 204 6.63 0.50 -4.65
C ALA A 204 7.93 -0.03 -5.30
N VAL A 205 7.84 -1.11 -6.09
CA VAL A 205 8.99 -1.65 -6.83
C VAL A 205 9.53 -0.62 -7.82
N SER A 206 8.67 0.10 -8.54
CA SER A 206 9.11 1.16 -9.46
C SER A 206 9.89 2.26 -8.73
N SER A 207 9.41 2.70 -7.57
CA SER A 207 10.09 3.70 -6.74
C SER A 207 11.45 3.20 -6.23
N ILE A 208 11.53 1.93 -5.82
CA ILE A 208 12.79 1.29 -5.41
C ILE A 208 13.78 1.27 -6.58
N LEU A 209 13.34 0.89 -7.78
CA LEU A 209 14.18 0.85 -8.98
C LEU A 209 14.70 2.24 -9.36
N ILE A 210 13.89 3.29 -9.24
CA ILE A 210 14.31 4.68 -9.44
C ILE A 210 15.43 5.03 -8.44
N GLY A 211 15.21 4.80 -7.14
CA GLY A 211 16.23 5.07 -6.11
C GLY A 211 17.53 4.28 -6.33
N LEU A 212 17.43 3.00 -6.71
CA LEU A 212 18.60 2.19 -7.06
C LEU A 212 19.32 2.74 -8.30
N SER A 213 18.58 3.28 -9.28
CA SER A 213 19.18 3.87 -10.46
C SER A 213 20.01 5.11 -10.12
N TYR A 214 19.57 5.94 -9.17
CA TYR A 214 20.33 7.09 -8.68
C TYR A 214 21.64 6.64 -8.02
N LEU A 215 21.59 5.66 -7.11
CA LEU A 215 22.79 5.10 -6.48
C LEU A 215 23.81 4.55 -7.50
N VAL A 216 23.33 3.97 -8.61
CA VAL A 216 24.20 3.48 -9.69
C VAL A 216 24.79 4.63 -10.51
N GLN A 217 24.00 5.68 -10.77
CA GLN A 217 24.42 6.85 -11.55
C GLN A 217 25.45 7.70 -10.81
N ASP A 218 25.27 7.89 -9.50
CA ASP A 218 26.16 8.72 -8.68
C ASP A 218 27.53 8.08 -8.47
N GLN A 219 27.64 6.76 -8.67
CA GLN A 219 28.88 5.97 -8.49
C GLN A 219 29.51 6.10 -7.09
N THR A 220 28.75 6.61 -6.12
CA THR A 220 29.16 6.75 -4.73
C THR A 220 28.63 5.59 -3.90
N LEU A 221 29.36 5.24 -2.83
CA LEU A 221 28.81 4.33 -1.85
C LEU A 221 27.61 5.00 -1.15
N PRO A 222 26.52 4.25 -0.89
CA PRO A 222 25.39 4.79 -0.14
C PRO A 222 25.86 5.31 1.22
N SER A 223 25.30 6.43 1.66
CA SER A 223 25.63 6.99 2.98
C SER A 223 25.23 6.00 4.09
N PRO A 224 25.85 6.09 5.28
CA PRO A 224 25.47 5.27 6.43
C PRO A 224 23.97 5.36 6.76
N ASP A 225 23.36 6.53 6.55
CA ASP A 225 21.93 6.75 6.79
C ASP A 225 21.06 5.96 5.80
N VAL A 226 21.44 5.92 4.52
CA VAL A 226 20.77 5.10 3.50
C VAL A 226 20.88 3.62 3.86
N LEU A 227 22.06 3.16 4.26
CA LEU A 227 22.27 1.74 4.64
C LEU A 227 21.48 1.37 5.91
N ALA A 228 21.48 2.25 6.92
CA ALA A 228 20.78 2.00 8.17
C ALA A 228 19.25 2.00 7.97
N SER A 229 18.71 3.04 7.33
CA SER A 229 17.27 3.14 7.06
C SER A 229 16.76 2.02 6.16
N SER A 230 17.47 1.71 5.06
CA SER A 230 17.10 0.60 4.18
C SER A 230 17.20 -0.76 4.88
N GLY A 231 18.26 -0.98 5.67
CA GLY A 231 18.44 -2.21 6.44
C GLY A 231 17.33 -2.44 7.46
N ILE A 232 16.98 -1.41 8.23
CA ILE A 232 15.88 -1.48 9.21
C ILE A 232 14.54 -1.66 8.49
N GLY A 233 14.30 -0.93 7.40
CA GLY A 233 13.10 -1.07 6.59
C GLY A 233 12.94 -2.51 6.09
N ILE A 234 13.93 -3.05 5.39
CA ILE A 234 13.91 -4.43 4.90
C ILE A 234 13.69 -5.41 6.06
N GLY A 235 14.35 -5.21 7.20
CA GLY A 235 14.13 -6.03 8.40
C GLY A 235 12.67 -5.99 8.88
N CYS A 236 12.04 -4.82 8.91
CA CYS A 236 10.64 -4.66 9.26
C CYS A 236 9.70 -5.33 8.24
N LEU A 237 9.99 -5.22 6.94
CA LEU A 237 9.22 -5.92 5.91
C LEU A 237 9.33 -7.44 6.03
N LEU A 238 10.53 -7.96 6.28
CA LEU A 238 10.75 -9.38 6.52
C LEU A 238 10.06 -9.87 7.80
N ALA A 239 10.01 -9.03 8.85
CA ALA A 239 9.24 -9.33 10.06
C ALA A 239 7.74 -9.45 9.78
N CYS A 240 7.18 -8.65 8.87
CA CYS A 240 5.78 -8.78 8.45
C CYS A 240 5.48 -10.15 7.84
N TRP A 241 6.47 -10.81 7.23
CA TRP A 241 6.34 -12.18 6.73
C TRP A 241 6.24 -13.23 7.83
N VAL A 242 6.86 -12.98 8.98
CA VAL A 242 6.79 -13.88 10.13
C VAL A 242 5.46 -13.69 10.87
N TRP A 243 5.00 -12.45 10.95
CA TRP A 243 3.75 -12.08 11.61
C TRP A 243 2.74 -11.54 10.62
N GLU A 244 2.10 -12.44 9.87
CA GLU A 244 1.06 -12.08 8.89
C GLU A 244 -0.30 -11.69 9.53
N LYS A 245 -0.37 -11.57 10.87
CA LYS A 245 -1.63 -11.36 11.59
C LYS A 245 -1.52 -10.37 12.75
N GLY A 246 -2.55 -9.55 12.88
CA GLY A 246 -2.81 -8.71 14.04
C GLY A 246 -1.80 -7.58 14.26
N TYR A 247 -1.68 -7.18 15.53
CA TYR A 247 -0.90 -6.01 15.94
C TYR A 247 0.59 -6.03 15.54
N PRO A 248 1.32 -7.16 15.61
CA PRO A 248 2.72 -7.17 15.19
C PRO A 248 2.92 -6.80 13.72
N TYR A 249 2.05 -7.28 12.82
CA TYR A 249 2.07 -6.86 11.41
C TYR A 249 1.92 -5.35 11.29
N ILE A 250 0.90 -4.78 11.95
CA ILE A 250 0.60 -3.34 11.88
C ILE A 250 1.83 -2.52 12.32
N VAL A 251 2.49 -2.92 13.41
CA VAL A 251 3.67 -2.21 13.92
C VAL A 251 4.85 -2.31 12.96
N PHE A 252 5.22 -3.51 12.53
CA PHE A 252 6.37 -3.69 11.65
C PHE A 252 6.12 -3.06 10.27
N HIS A 253 4.91 -3.15 9.74
CA HIS A 253 4.57 -2.53 8.46
C HIS A 253 4.53 -1.00 8.55
N SER A 254 4.06 -0.45 9.68
CA SER A 254 4.16 0.98 9.98
C SER A 254 5.62 1.45 9.99
N LEU A 255 6.51 0.70 10.64
CA LEU A 255 7.94 1.02 10.67
C LEU A 255 8.57 0.91 9.28
N TRP A 256 8.17 -0.09 8.49
CA TRP A 256 8.55 -0.19 7.08
C TRP A 256 8.25 1.12 6.34
N HIS A 257 7.04 1.69 6.47
CA HIS A 257 6.69 2.97 5.84
C HIS A 257 7.63 4.12 6.21
N PHE A 258 7.94 4.27 7.50
CA PHE A 258 8.82 5.35 7.94
C PHE A 258 10.25 5.17 7.43
N PHE A 259 10.79 3.96 7.51
CA PHE A 259 12.19 3.72 7.14
C PHE A 259 12.41 3.67 5.63
N SER A 260 11.46 3.15 4.85
CA SER A 260 11.52 3.21 3.38
C SER A 260 11.36 4.65 2.88
N ALA A 261 10.48 5.46 3.48
CA ALA A 261 10.37 6.89 3.19
C ALA A 261 11.67 7.64 3.52
N ALA A 262 12.26 7.38 4.70
CA ALA A 262 13.55 7.96 5.08
C ALA A 262 14.69 7.55 4.13
N THR A 263 14.67 6.30 3.64
CA THR A 263 15.60 5.80 2.63
C THR A 263 15.45 6.59 1.33
N ALA A 264 14.22 6.74 0.84
CA ALA A 264 13.93 7.49 -0.39
C ALA A 264 14.36 8.95 -0.27
N TYR A 265 14.07 9.61 0.85
CA TYR A 265 14.53 10.98 1.13
C TYR A 265 16.05 11.09 1.07
N SER A 266 16.77 10.18 1.76
CA SER A 266 18.23 10.22 1.85
C SER A 266 18.90 9.97 0.51
N ILE A 267 18.36 9.04 -0.30
CA ILE A 267 18.83 8.80 -1.67
C ILE A 267 18.55 10.03 -2.54
N GLY A 268 17.33 10.56 -2.52
CA GLY A 268 16.94 11.70 -3.34
C GLY A 268 17.78 12.93 -3.07
N ILE A 269 17.97 13.30 -1.80
CA ILE A 269 18.81 14.45 -1.44
C ILE A 269 20.27 14.27 -1.85
N SER A 270 20.81 13.05 -1.72
CA SER A 270 22.18 12.78 -2.15
C SER A 270 22.35 12.86 -3.67
N HIS A 271 21.31 12.53 -4.43
CA HIS A 271 21.31 12.63 -5.89
C HIS A 271 21.16 14.07 -6.38
N ALA A 272 20.38 14.87 -5.65
CA ALA A 272 20.11 16.28 -5.97
C ALA A 272 21.30 17.22 -5.75
N SER A 273 22.29 16.79 -4.95
CA SER A 273 23.42 17.61 -4.48
C SER A 273 24.65 17.50 -5.37
#